data_AF-A0A368GE35-F1
#
_entry.id   AF-A0A368GE35-F1
#
_cell.length_a   1.000
_cell.length_b   1.000
_cell.length_c   1.000
_cell.angle_alpha   90.00
_cell.angle_beta   90.00
_cell.angle_gamma   90.00
#
_symmetry.space_group_name_H-M   'P 1'
#
loop_
_entity.id
_entity.type
_entity.pdbx_description
1 polymer ?
#
loop_
_entity_poly.entity_id
_entity_poly.type
_entity_poly.pdbx_seq_one_letter_code
_entity_poly.pdbx_strand_id
1 'polypeptide(L)'
;MAPIEHVIRRRVKQHGYSDENSLTYMLEAINVADLMFSRDLNVRLSVVYAEIWLDVQRIDLFEDIERTMSGVVDYSTGHIYNIAKDASILFTGGSFANHEAINSVFRSICTARAAALVKVSC
;
A
#
# COMPACT_ATOMS: atom_id res chain seq x y z
N MET A 1 26.61 15.48 6.79
CA MET A 1 25.14 15.59 6.94
C MET A 1 24.59 15.99 5.58
N ALA A 2 24.11 15.02 4.79
CA ALA A 2 23.59 15.30 3.45
C ALA A 2 22.18 15.91 3.56
N PRO A 3 21.82 16.89 2.72
CA PRO A 3 20.52 17.54 2.78
C PRO A 3 19.40 16.54 2.48
N ILE A 4 18.31 16.66 3.23
CA ILE A 4 17.20 15.70 3.29
C ILE A 4 16.55 15.48 1.91
N GLU A 5 16.52 16.52 1.05
CA GLU A 5 16.09 16.42 -0.36
C GLU A 5 16.91 15.42 -1.19
N HIS A 6 18.21 15.31 -0.91
CA HIS A 6 19.10 14.41 -1.62
C HIS A 6 18.87 12.93 -1.24
N VAL A 7 18.30 12.67 -0.07
CA VAL A 7 17.91 11.32 0.38
C VAL A 7 16.56 10.92 -0.22
N ILE A 8 15.62 11.85 -0.28
CA ILE A 8 14.28 11.66 -0.86
C ILE A 8 14.38 11.32 -2.35
N ARG A 9 15.13 12.12 -3.12
CA ARG A 9 15.38 11.84 -4.55
C ARG A 9 16.11 10.51 -4.80
N ARG A 10 16.85 10.00 -3.81
CA ARG A 10 17.59 8.73 -3.94
C ARG A 10 16.70 7.51 -3.73
N ARG A 11 15.63 7.59 -2.92
CA ARG A 11 14.73 6.46 -2.67
C ARG A 11 13.71 6.25 -3.80
N VAL A 12 13.21 7.32 -4.43
CA VAL A 12 12.33 7.23 -5.61
C VAL A 12 13.08 6.62 -6.81
N LYS A 13 14.37 6.96 -6.98
CA LYS A 13 15.21 6.40 -8.05
C LYS A 13 15.72 4.97 -7.83
N GLN A 14 15.60 4.41 -6.62
CA GLN A 14 16.14 3.08 -6.33
C GLN A 14 15.32 1.92 -6.90
N HIS A 15 14.08 2.16 -7.37
CA HIS A 15 13.20 1.10 -7.88
C HIS A 15 12.74 1.26 -9.33
N GLY A 16 13.36 2.16 -10.11
CA GLY A 16 13.30 2.11 -11.58
C GLY A 16 11.95 2.38 -12.27
N TYR A 17 10.88 2.67 -11.55
CA TYR A 17 9.59 3.03 -12.13
C TYR A 17 9.41 4.56 -12.22
N SER A 18 8.90 5.05 -13.34
CA SER A 18 8.26 6.36 -13.40
C SER A 18 6.96 6.32 -12.59
N ASP A 19 6.50 7.46 -12.10
CA ASP A 19 5.27 7.59 -11.30
C ASP A 19 4.06 6.89 -11.97
N GLU A 20 3.96 7.01 -13.29
CA GLU A 20 2.94 6.37 -14.12
C GLU A 20 3.03 4.84 -14.13
N ASN A 21 4.23 4.29 -14.14
CA ASN A 21 4.42 2.84 -14.17
C ASN A 21 4.03 2.20 -12.82
N SER A 22 4.26 2.91 -11.70
CA SER A 22 3.88 2.41 -10.37
C SER A 22 2.37 2.33 -10.21
N LEU A 23 1.64 3.36 -10.67
CA LEU A 23 0.18 3.34 -10.66
C LEU A 23 -0.38 2.24 -11.56
N THR A 24 0.17 2.12 -12.76
CA THR A 24 -0.24 1.09 -13.73
C THR A 24 -0.07 -0.31 -13.15
N TYR A 25 1.08 -0.60 -12.55
CA TYR A 25 1.32 -1.88 -11.88
C TYR A 25 0.30 -2.18 -10.78
N MET A 26 0.00 -1.19 -9.92
CA MET A 26 -1.01 -1.36 -8.86
C MET A 26 -2.40 -1.65 -9.43
N LEU A 27 -2.81 -0.93 -10.48
CA LEU A 27 -4.12 -1.14 -11.12
C LEU A 27 -4.20 -2.50 -11.82
N GLU A 28 -3.13 -2.93 -12.49
CA GLU A 28 -3.05 -4.27 -13.10
C GLU A 28 -3.15 -5.38 -12.04
N ALA A 29 -2.46 -5.23 -10.90
CA ALA A 29 -2.56 -6.17 -9.79
C ALA A 29 -3.99 -6.28 -9.24
N ILE A 30 -4.69 -5.15 -9.11
CA ILE A 30 -6.09 -5.12 -8.65
C ILE A 30 -7.03 -5.73 -9.70
N ASN A 31 -6.79 -5.50 -10.99
CA ASN A 31 -7.59 -6.11 -12.06
C ASN A 31 -7.45 -7.63 -12.08
N VAL A 32 -6.24 -8.16 -11.84
CA VAL A 32 -6.02 -9.60 -11.68
C VAL A 32 -6.75 -10.12 -10.44
N ALA A 33 -6.71 -9.38 -9.33
CA ALA A 33 -7.46 -9.75 -8.13
C ALA A 33 -8.99 -9.72 -8.36
N ASP A 34 -9.53 -8.73 -9.07
CA ASP A 34 -10.96 -8.67 -9.42
C ASP A 34 -11.37 -9.89 -10.24
N LEU A 35 -10.55 -10.31 -11.20
CA LEU A 35 -10.82 -11.51 -11.98
C LEU A 35 -10.91 -12.77 -11.09
N MET A 36 -10.02 -12.91 -10.11
CA MET A 36 -10.04 -14.05 -9.16
C MET A 36 -11.25 -13.98 -8.22
N PHE A 37 -11.51 -12.81 -7.61
CA PHE A 37 -12.60 -12.63 -6.65
C PHE A 37 -13.97 -12.73 -7.31
N SER A 38 -14.14 -12.21 -8.52
CA SER A 38 -15.40 -12.29 -9.24
C SER A 38 -15.74 -13.72 -9.64
N ARG A 39 -14.74 -14.52 -10.03
CA ARG A 39 -14.92 -15.93 -10.38
C ARG A 39 -15.21 -16.80 -9.16
N ASP A 40 -14.44 -16.64 -8.08
CA ASP A 40 -14.43 -17.61 -6.98
C ASP A 40 -15.37 -17.22 -5.82
N LEU A 41 -15.66 -15.93 -5.65
CA LEU A 41 -16.41 -15.40 -4.51
C LEU A 41 -17.65 -14.57 -4.91
N ASN A 42 -17.87 -14.33 -6.20
CA ASN A 42 -18.90 -13.41 -6.71
C ASN A 42 -18.81 -12.00 -6.08
N VAL A 43 -17.58 -11.53 -5.85
CA VAL A 43 -17.27 -10.20 -5.33
C VAL A 43 -16.51 -9.42 -6.40
N ARG A 44 -16.82 -8.12 -6.54
CA ARG A 44 -16.09 -7.20 -7.42
C ARG A 44 -15.18 -6.30 -6.61
N LEU A 45 -13.97 -6.08 -7.11
CA LEU A 45 -13.03 -5.11 -6.58
C LEU A 45 -13.01 -3.89 -7.49
N SER A 46 -13.10 -2.69 -6.89
CA SER A 46 -13.01 -1.43 -7.62
C SER A 46 -12.11 -0.46 -6.87
N VAL A 47 -11.33 0.29 -7.64
CA VAL A 47 -10.46 1.34 -7.10
C VAL A 47 -11.23 2.66 -7.12
N VAL A 48 -11.70 3.08 -5.95
CA VAL A 48 -12.41 4.36 -5.79
C VAL A 48 -11.46 5.53 -5.51
N TYR A 49 -10.27 5.22 -5.02
CA TYR A 49 -9.23 6.19 -4.68
C TYR A 49 -7.86 5.52 -4.72
N ALA A 50 -6.88 6.24 -5.28
CA ALA A 50 -5.48 5.85 -5.27
C ALA A 50 -4.62 7.10 -5.08
N GLU A 51 -3.55 6.97 -4.30
CA GLU A 51 -2.53 8.01 -4.14
C GLU A 51 -1.13 7.40 -4.21
N ILE A 52 -0.15 8.22 -4.58
CA ILE A 52 1.26 7.84 -4.63
C ILE A 52 2.04 8.89 -3.84
N TRP A 53 2.89 8.43 -2.93
CA TRP A 53 3.76 9.30 -2.13
C TRP A 53 5.07 9.58 -2.88
N LEU A 54 5.11 10.68 -3.62
CA LEU A 54 6.28 11.09 -4.43
C LEU A 54 7.28 11.96 -3.65
N ASP A 55 6.77 12.66 -2.63
CA ASP A 55 7.49 13.66 -1.85
C ASP A 55 8.07 13.07 -0.57
N VAL A 56 7.20 12.51 0.27
CA VAL A 56 7.52 12.10 1.63
C VAL A 56 6.76 10.83 1.95
N GLN A 57 7.50 9.85 2.46
CA GLN A 57 6.94 8.64 3.04
C GLN A 57 6.03 9.01 4.23
N ARG A 58 4.75 8.63 4.18
CA ARG A 58 3.76 9.00 5.21
C ARG A 58 3.69 8.06 6.40
N ILE A 59 4.34 6.89 6.32
CA ILE A 59 4.45 5.91 7.41
C ILE A 59 5.88 5.42 7.59
N ASP A 60 6.26 5.09 8.81
CA ASP A 60 7.55 4.46 9.07
C ASP A 60 7.52 2.98 8.66
N LEU A 61 8.53 2.56 7.88
CA LEU A 61 8.72 1.17 7.49
C LEU A 61 9.68 0.50 8.48
N PHE A 62 9.23 -0.56 9.13
CA PHE A 62 10.00 -1.41 10.03
C PHE A 62 10.18 -2.81 9.44
N GLU A 63 11.22 -3.53 9.86
CA GLU A 63 11.38 -4.94 9.50
C GLU A 63 10.25 -5.80 10.06
N ASP A 64 9.72 -5.44 11.22
CA ASP A 64 8.49 -6.01 11.77
C ASP A 64 7.27 -5.48 10.99
N ILE A 65 6.61 -6.37 10.26
CA ILE A 65 5.46 -6.03 9.42
C ILE A 65 4.25 -5.58 10.24
N GLU A 66 4.05 -6.10 11.46
CA GLU A 66 2.94 -5.73 12.35
C GLU A 66 3.10 -4.30 12.86
N ARG A 67 4.35 -3.94 13.17
CA ARG A 67 4.68 -2.57 13.56
C ARG A 67 4.44 -1.59 12.41
N THR A 68 4.82 -1.96 11.19
CA THR A 68 4.52 -1.17 9.99
C THR A 68 3.01 -1.06 9.75
N MET A 69 2.29 -2.18 9.93
CA MET A 69 0.84 -2.28 9.73
C MET A 69 0.06 -1.33 10.64
N SER A 70 0.53 -1.12 11.88
CA SER A 70 -0.05 -0.16 12.80
C SER A 70 -0.05 1.27 12.21
N GLY A 71 1.05 1.68 11.58
CA GLY A 71 1.15 2.97 10.88
C GLY A 71 0.22 3.07 9.66
N VAL A 72 0.00 1.97 8.93
CA VAL A 72 -0.97 1.94 7.82
C VAL A 72 -2.39 2.18 8.31
N VAL A 73 -2.78 1.56 9.41
CA VAL A 73 -4.10 1.74 10.02
C VAL A 73 -4.27 3.17 10.53
N ASP A 74 -3.27 3.73 11.20
CA ASP A 74 -3.32 5.11 11.70
C ASP A 74 -3.43 6.11 10.54
N TYR A 75 -2.71 5.88 9.45
CA TYR A 75 -2.82 6.70 8.25
C TYR A 75 -4.22 6.59 7.61
N SER A 76 -4.75 5.37 7.47
CA SER A 76 -6.07 5.13 6.86
C SER A 76 -7.22 5.75 7.65
N THR A 77 -7.15 5.61 8.98
CA THR A 77 -8.16 6.13 9.92
C THR A 77 -8.03 7.63 10.21
N GLY A 78 -6.88 8.24 9.92
CA GLY A 78 -6.63 9.67 10.12
C GLY A 78 -6.74 10.48 8.83
N HIS A 79 -5.86 10.22 7.87
CA HIS A 79 -5.66 11.08 6.69
C HIS A 79 -6.72 10.87 5.62
N ILE A 80 -7.04 9.62 5.33
CA ILE A 80 -7.96 9.26 4.25
C ILE A 80 -9.33 8.81 4.77
N TYR A 81 -9.66 9.08 6.03
CA TYR A 81 -10.91 8.66 6.67
C TYR A 81 -12.16 9.09 5.92
N ASN A 82 -12.17 10.33 5.42
CA ASN A 82 -13.32 10.95 4.75
C ASN A 82 -13.60 10.38 3.35
N ILE A 83 -12.73 9.50 2.84
CA ILE A 83 -12.92 8.84 1.56
C ILE A 83 -13.76 7.57 1.78
N ALA A 84 -14.94 7.53 1.16
CA ALA A 84 -15.81 6.37 1.18
C ALA A 84 -15.13 5.18 0.47
N LYS A 85 -14.81 4.14 1.23
CA LYS A 85 -14.11 2.93 0.79
C LYS A 85 -14.37 1.77 1.76
N ASP A 86 -14.34 0.55 1.25
CA ASP A 86 -14.52 -0.65 2.07
C ASP A 86 -13.20 -1.16 2.68
N ALA A 87 -12.09 -0.92 2.00
CA ALA A 87 -10.74 -1.24 2.44
C ALA A 87 -9.66 -0.37 1.80
N SER A 88 -8.51 -0.28 2.45
CA SER A 88 -7.30 0.38 1.96
C SER A 88 -6.18 -0.64 1.78
N ILE A 89 -5.41 -0.55 0.70
CA ILE A 89 -4.26 -1.43 0.47
C ILE A 89 -3.06 -0.53 0.22
N LEU A 90 -2.00 -0.71 1.02
CA LEU A 90 -0.73 -0.02 0.81
C LEU A 90 0.25 -0.97 0.11
N PHE A 91 0.82 -0.51 -1.00
CA PHE A 91 1.94 -1.16 -1.66
C PHE A 91 3.25 -0.52 -1.20
N THR A 92 4.26 -1.32 -0.89
CA THR A 92 5.57 -0.83 -0.46
C THR A 92 6.71 -1.66 -1.05
N GLY A 93 7.83 -1.00 -1.36
CA GLY A 93 9.10 -1.64 -1.67
C GLY A 93 9.94 -1.97 -0.42
N GLY A 94 9.37 -1.80 0.78
CA GLY A 94 10.02 -2.15 2.04
C GLY A 94 10.33 -3.66 2.13
N SER A 95 11.33 -4.02 2.91
CA SER A 95 11.61 -5.41 3.23
C SER A 95 11.22 -5.70 4.68
N PHE A 96 10.55 -6.83 4.86
CA PHE A 96 10.10 -7.31 6.16
C PHE A 96 10.92 -8.54 6.57
N ALA A 97 10.93 -8.83 7.87
CA ALA A 97 11.51 -10.03 8.43
C ALA A 97 10.82 -11.28 7.84
N ASN A 98 11.49 -12.43 7.94
CA ASN A 98 10.91 -13.74 7.58
C ASN A 98 10.36 -13.87 6.13
N HIS A 99 10.76 -12.99 5.21
CA HIS A 99 10.22 -12.94 3.84
C HIS A 99 8.69 -12.71 3.80
N GLU A 100 8.15 -11.97 4.76
CA GLU A 100 6.74 -11.61 4.77
C GLU A 100 6.43 -10.73 3.56
N ALA A 101 5.39 -11.12 2.81
CA ALA A 101 4.96 -10.44 1.60
C ALA A 101 3.68 -9.63 1.79
N ILE A 102 2.85 -10.01 2.77
CA ILE A 102 1.55 -9.38 3.00
C ILE A 102 1.16 -9.44 4.48
N ASN A 103 0.49 -8.39 4.94
CA ASN A 103 -0.23 -8.37 6.21
C ASN A 103 -1.58 -7.65 6.05
N SER A 104 -2.56 -7.95 6.89
CA SER A 104 -3.86 -7.29 6.87
C SER A 104 -4.57 -7.35 8.21
N VAL A 105 -5.44 -6.37 8.48
CA VAL A 105 -6.32 -6.44 9.62
C VAL A 105 -7.44 -7.46 9.35
N PHE A 106 -7.55 -8.45 10.22
CA PHE A 106 -8.54 -9.51 10.05
C PHE A 106 -9.96 -9.02 10.37
N ARG A 107 -10.95 -9.46 9.57
CA ARG A 107 -12.40 -9.20 9.77
C ARG A 107 -12.74 -7.71 9.94
N SER A 108 -12.08 -6.84 9.17
CA SER A 108 -12.24 -5.39 9.30
C SER A 108 -12.89 -4.70 8.10
N ILE A 109 -13.26 -5.42 7.03
CA ILE A 109 -13.93 -4.84 5.85
C ILE A 109 -15.14 -4.00 6.30
N CYS A 110 -15.34 -2.85 5.63
CA CYS A 110 -16.36 -1.85 5.97
C CYS A 110 -16.13 -1.14 7.32
N THR A 111 -14.94 -1.23 7.90
CA THR A 111 -14.53 -0.40 9.05
C THR A 111 -13.43 0.57 8.65
N ALA A 112 -13.26 1.64 9.41
CA ALA A 112 -12.19 2.60 9.19
C ALA A 112 -10.78 1.97 9.26
N ARG A 113 -10.64 0.82 9.92
CA ARG A 113 -9.36 0.12 10.11
C ARG A 113 -9.09 -0.94 9.04
N ALA A 114 -9.96 -1.08 8.04
CA ALA A 114 -9.78 -2.08 7.01
C ALA A 114 -8.59 -1.71 6.12
N ALA A 115 -7.45 -2.31 6.43
CA ALA A 115 -6.19 -2.04 5.80
C ALA A 115 -5.45 -3.35 5.50
N ALA A 116 -4.68 -3.35 4.41
CA ALA A 116 -3.69 -4.36 4.08
C ALA A 116 -2.39 -3.70 3.65
N LEU A 117 -1.28 -4.40 3.86
CA LEU A 117 0.07 -4.01 3.49
C LEU A 117 0.64 -5.08 2.58
N VAL A 118 1.07 -4.70 1.37
CA VAL A 118 1.61 -5.61 0.36
C VAL A 118 3.02 -5.17 -0.01
N LYS A 119 3.98 -6.08 0.12
CA LYS A 119 5.33 -5.91 -0.39
C LYS A 119 5.34 -6.13 -1.90
N VAL A 120 5.82 -5.15 -2.64
CA VAL A 120 6.12 -5.29 -4.07
C VAL A 120 7.58 -5.73 -4.20
N SER A 121 7.79 -6.88 -4.84
CA SER A 121 9.12 -7.39 -5.16
C SER A 121 9.35 -7.22 -6.66
N CYS A 122 10.35 -6.42 -7.03
CA CYS A 122 10.83 -6.32 -8.41
C CYS A 122 11.86 -7.42 -8.69
#